data_AF-A0A2D5VL82-F1
#
_entry.id   AF-A0A2D5VL82-F1
#
_cell.length_a   1.000
_cell.length_b   1.000
_cell.length_c   1.000
_cell.angle_alpha   90.00
_cell.angle_beta   90.00
_cell.angle_gamma   90.00
#
_symmetry.space_group_name_H-M   'P 1'
#
loop_
_entity.id
_entity.type
_entity.pdbx_description
1 polymer ?
#
loop_
_entity_poly.entity_id
_entity_poly.type
_entity_poly.pdbx_seq_one_letter_code
_entity_poly.pdbx_strand_id
1 'polypeptide(L)'
;MRLLTTLLFLLPFSAFAGVSLESQPYRVVVTPQEDGSMAEEWKEADRIAPGDKVGYRITYVNTGEEPVSGVTINNPVPDNTVFIMNSANGTGATITYSVDGSQFAPLGELKVLEGGEVRPAGAADIKSIRWVLNDALATDASGNVEFQVRVK
;
A
#
# COMPACT_ATOMS: atom_id res chain seq x y z
N MET A 1 -29.95 -10.10 13.02
CA MET A 1 -30.04 -9.19 11.86
C MET A 1 -29.51 -7.82 12.28
N ARG A 2 -28.24 -7.53 11.97
CA ARG A 2 -27.65 -6.20 12.18
C ARG A 2 -26.92 -5.83 10.89
N LEU A 3 -27.49 -4.85 10.21
CA LEU A 3 -27.03 -4.30 8.94
C LEU A 3 -25.56 -3.86 9.05
N LEU A 4 -24.70 -4.41 8.19
CA LEU A 4 -23.39 -3.86 7.90
C LEU A 4 -23.58 -2.83 6.79
N THR A 5 -23.48 -1.54 7.13
CA THR A 5 -23.54 -0.46 6.14
C THR A 5 -22.16 -0.31 5.52
N THR A 6 -21.93 -1.00 4.39
CA THR A 6 -20.77 -0.77 3.54
C THR A 6 -20.85 0.65 2.99
N LEU A 7 -20.02 1.55 3.52
CA LEU A 7 -19.89 2.91 2.99
C LEU A 7 -18.98 2.85 1.76
N LEU A 8 -19.58 2.57 0.60
CA LEU A 8 -18.92 2.64 -0.71
C LEU A 8 -18.78 4.11 -1.10
N PHE A 9 -17.58 4.68 -0.93
CA PHE A 9 -17.23 5.97 -1.52
C PHE A 9 -17.08 5.79 -3.03
N LEU A 10 -18.17 5.98 -3.78
CA LEU A 10 -18.14 5.99 -5.24
C LEU A 10 -17.73 7.40 -5.70
N LEU A 11 -16.42 7.60 -5.90
CA LEU A 11 -15.92 8.79 -6.58
C LEU A 11 -16.31 8.73 -8.07
N PRO A 12 -16.70 9.85 -8.70
CA PRO A 12 -17.06 9.87 -10.11
C PRO A 12 -15.86 9.44 -10.97
N PHE A 13 -16.02 8.35 -11.71
CA PHE A 13 -15.03 7.82 -12.65
C PHE A 13 -14.99 8.73 -13.88
N SER A 14 -14.11 9.73 -13.88
CA SER A 14 -13.73 10.38 -15.14
C SER A 14 -12.85 9.41 -15.92
N ALA A 15 -13.44 8.68 -16.86
CA ALA A 15 -12.75 7.82 -17.81
C ALA A 15 -11.94 8.65 -18.82
N PHE A 16 -10.81 9.20 -18.38
CA PHE A 16 -9.71 9.68 -19.22
C PHE A 16 -8.35 9.25 -18.64
N ALA A 17 -8.32 8.10 -17.97
CA ALA A 17 -7.10 7.47 -17.47
C ALA A 17 -7.13 6.00 -17.85
N GLY A 18 -6.15 5.55 -18.64
CA GLY A 18 -6.05 4.16 -19.09
C GLY A 18 -5.77 3.14 -17.99
N VAL A 19 -5.61 3.56 -16.73
CA VAL A 19 -5.38 2.65 -15.60
C VAL A 19 -6.36 2.94 -14.48
N SER A 20 -7.11 1.92 -14.08
CA SER A 20 -7.98 1.91 -12.89
C SER A 20 -7.21 1.41 -11.66
N LEU A 21 -7.54 1.94 -10.49
CA LEU A 21 -6.96 1.56 -9.19
C LEU A 21 -8.06 1.33 -8.17
N GLU A 22 -7.97 0.21 -7.44
CA GLU A 22 -8.83 -0.11 -6.31
C GLU A 22 -7.98 -0.48 -5.10
N SER A 23 -8.21 0.16 -3.96
CA SER A 23 -7.49 -0.12 -2.71
C SER A 23 -8.43 -0.78 -1.70
N GLN A 24 -8.05 -1.95 -1.21
CA GLN A 24 -8.81 -2.71 -0.22
C GLN A 24 -7.98 -2.99 1.04
N PRO A 25 -8.48 -2.61 2.24
CA PRO A 25 -7.84 -2.97 3.50
C PRO A 25 -8.22 -4.38 3.96
N TYR A 26 -7.27 -5.05 4.61
CA TYR A 26 -7.41 -6.36 5.22
C TYR A 26 -6.80 -6.35 6.62
N ARG A 27 -7.37 -7.13 7.53
CA ARG A 27 -6.76 -7.41 8.82
C ARG A 27 -5.72 -8.52 8.63
N VAL A 28 -4.48 -8.27 9.04
CA VAL A 28 -3.39 -9.25 8.96
C VAL A 28 -3.27 -9.96 10.30
N VAL A 29 -3.57 -11.25 10.31
CA VAL A 29 -3.50 -12.10 11.52
C VAL A 29 -2.34 -13.08 11.39
N VAL A 30 -1.64 -13.33 12.49
CA VAL A 30 -0.59 -14.35 12.53
C VAL A 30 -1.21 -15.67 12.97
N THR A 31 -1.09 -16.70 12.14
CA THR A 31 -1.64 -18.04 12.37
C THR A 31 -0.52 -19.09 12.40
N PRO A 32 -0.57 -20.03 13.36
CA PRO A 32 0.37 -21.15 13.41
C PRO A 32 0.10 -22.13 12.27
N GLN A 33 1.17 -22.64 11.67
CA GLN A 33 1.13 -23.68 10.64
C GLN A 33 1.41 -25.07 11.23
N GLU A 34 1.13 -26.12 10.45
CA GLU A 34 1.34 -27.53 10.86
C GLU A 34 2.82 -27.85 11.15
N ASP A 35 3.74 -27.16 10.49
CA ASP A 35 5.19 -27.30 10.71
C ASP A 35 5.71 -26.53 11.94
N GLY A 36 4.82 -25.88 12.68
CA GLY A 36 5.13 -25.06 13.86
C GLY A 36 5.62 -23.64 13.54
N SER A 37 5.71 -23.27 12.26
CA SER A 37 5.98 -21.89 11.85
C SER A 37 4.75 -21.00 12.04
N MET A 38 4.95 -19.69 11.91
CA MET A 38 3.90 -18.68 11.95
C MET A 38 3.79 -18.03 10.58
N ALA A 39 2.57 -17.86 10.09
CA ALA A 39 2.32 -17.16 8.84
C ALA A 39 1.30 -16.04 9.00
N GLU A 40 1.41 -15.05 8.13
CA GLU A 40 0.42 -13.99 8.04
C GLU A 40 -0.71 -14.41 7.11
N GLU A 41 -1.93 -14.27 7.60
CA GLU A 41 -3.16 -14.51 6.87
C GLU A 41 -3.93 -13.17 6.76
N TRP A 42 -4.35 -12.83 5.54
CA TRP A 42 -5.06 -11.60 5.25
C TRP A 42 -6.56 -11.88 5.23
N LYS A 43 -7.29 -11.30 6.19
CA LYS A 43 -8.73 -11.48 6.36
C LYS A 43 -9.47 -10.19 6.05
N GLU A 44 -10.69 -10.31 5.55
CA GLU A 44 -11.57 -9.14 5.41
C GLU A 44 -11.70 -8.42 6.75
N ALA A 45 -11.62 -7.10 6.70
CA ALA A 45 -11.60 -6.26 7.88
C ALA A 45 -13.04 -5.89 8.30
N ASP A 46 -13.71 -6.75 9.05
CA ASP A 46 -15.03 -6.43 9.64
C ASP A 46 -14.94 -5.29 10.67
N ARG A 47 -13.80 -5.22 11.36
CA ARG A 47 -13.46 -4.18 12.34
C ARG A 47 -11.95 -4.05 12.45
N ILE A 48 -11.48 -2.81 12.58
CA ILE A 48 -10.08 -2.45 12.83
C ILE A 48 -10.00 -1.76 14.19
N ALA A 49 -9.09 -2.19 15.05
CA ALA A 49 -8.85 -1.63 16.38
C ALA A 49 -7.40 -1.15 16.56
N PRO A 50 -7.13 -0.25 17.52
CA PRO A 50 -5.77 0.12 17.93
C PRO A 50 -4.88 -1.11 18.14
N GLY A 51 -3.69 -1.06 17.56
CA GLY A 51 -2.71 -2.14 17.60
C GLY A 51 -2.87 -3.24 16.55
N ASP A 52 -3.98 -3.33 15.83
CA ASP A 52 -4.13 -4.28 14.71
C ASP A 52 -3.09 -4.00 13.61
N LYS A 53 -2.65 -5.06 12.94
CA LYS A 53 -1.97 -4.97 11.66
C LYS A 53 -3.02 -4.90 10.55
N VAL A 54 -2.89 -3.92 9.68
CA VAL A 54 -3.75 -3.73 8.52
C VAL A 54 -2.87 -3.77 7.27
N GLY A 55 -3.23 -4.64 6.35
CA GLY A 55 -2.62 -4.75 5.04
C GLY A 55 -3.49 -4.05 4.01
N TYR A 56 -2.89 -3.24 3.15
CA TYR A 56 -3.57 -2.61 2.02
C TYR A 56 -3.13 -3.31 0.75
N ARG A 57 -4.09 -3.81 -0.03
CA ARG A 57 -3.86 -4.30 -1.39
C ARG A 57 -4.44 -3.32 -2.38
N ILE A 58 -3.62 -2.86 -3.31
CA ILE A 58 -3.99 -1.95 -4.38
C ILE A 58 -3.96 -2.76 -5.67
N THR A 59 -5.14 -3.03 -6.22
CA THR A 59 -5.31 -3.66 -7.52
C THR A 59 -5.27 -2.59 -8.61
N TYR A 60 -4.48 -2.82 -9.65
CA TYR A 60 -4.41 -1.95 -10.82
C TYR A 60 -4.81 -2.73 -12.08
N VAL A 61 -5.49 -2.06 -13.00
CA VAL A 61 -5.94 -2.65 -14.28
C VAL A 61 -5.76 -1.63 -15.40
N ASN A 62 -5.16 -2.01 -16.53
CA ASN A 62 -5.21 -1.20 -17.74
C ASN A 62 -6.60 -1.35 -18.39
N THR A 63 -7.42 -0.31 -18.35
CA THR A 63 -8.77 -0.27 -18.93
C THR A 63 -8.81 0.47 -20.27
N GLY A 64 -7.66 0.84 -20.82
CA GLY A 64 -7.53 1.47 -22.13
C GLY A 64 -7.34 0.45 -23.25
N GLU A 65 -7.34 0.94 -24.49
CA GLU A 65 -7.18 0.08 -25.69
C GLU A 65 -5.71 -0.16 -26.07
N GLU A 66 -4.77 0.55 -25.45
CA GLU A 66 -3.33 0.47 -25.74
C GLU A 66 -2.50 0.14 -24.48
N PRO A 67 -1.31 -0.47 -24.62
CA PRO A 67 -0.40 -0.68 -23.50
C PRO A 67 0.04 0.63 -22.83
N VAL A 68 0.10 0.65 -21.50
CA VAL A 68 0.50 1.83 -20.71
C VAL A 68 1.86 1.59 -20.06
N SER A 69 2.84 2.45 -20.35
CA SER A 69 4.16 2.43 -19.72
C SER A 69 4.30 3.50 -18.63
N GLY A 70 5.28 3.36 -17.75
CA GLY A 70 5.58 4.35 -16.71
C GLY A 70 4.51 4.46 -15.62
N VAL A 71 3.70 3.42 -15.44
CA VAL A 71 2.66 3.38 -14.39
C VAL A 71 3.31 3.57 -13.02
N THR A 72 2.90 4.64 -12.35
CA THR A 72 3.37 5.00 -11.02
C THR A 72 2.20 5.03 -10.05
N ILE A 73 2.25 4.18 -9.03
CA ILE A 73 1.25 4.08 -7.97
C ILE A 73 1.83 4.76 -6.73
N ASN A 74 1.23 5.87 -6.29
CA ASN A 74 1.60 6.57 -5.05
C ASN A 74 0.52 6.32 -4.00
N ASN A 75 0.89 5.76 -2.86
CA ASN A 75 -0.05 5.50 -1.78
C ASN A 75 0.44 6.14 -0.47
N PRO A 76 -0.30 7.13 0.08
CA PRO A 76 -0.05 7.64 1.42
C PRO A 76 -0.21 6.56 2.49
N VAL A 77 0.57 6.65 3.56
CA VAL A 77 0.33 5.90 4.79
C VAL A 77 -0.87 6.54 5.50
N PRO A 78 -1.95 5.80 5.80
CA PRO A 78 -3.15 6.37 6.41
C PRO A 78 -2.88 7.02 7.77
N ASP A 79 -3.61 8.08 8.07
CA ASP A 79 -3.58 8.72 9.39
C ASP A 79 -3.90 7.74 10.52
N ASN A 80 -3.38 8.02 11.72
CA ASN A 80 -3.50 7.15 12.90
C ASN A 80 -2.92 5.74 12.73
N THR A 81 -2.02 5.56 11.76
CA THR A 81 -1.25 4.32 11.57
C THR A 81 0.24 4.59 11.56
N VAL A 82 1.03 3.52 11.65
CA VAL A 82 2.49 3.51 11.50
C VAL A 82 2.83 2.47 10.45
N PHE A 83 3.62 2.83 9.44
CA PHE A 83 4.07 1.88 8.42
C PHE A 83 4.79 0.68 9.06
N ILE A 84 4.65 -0.51 8.51
CA ILE A 84 5.45 -1.68 8.89
C ILE A 84 6.62 -1.78 7.92
N MET A 85 7.84 -1.60 8.41
CA MET A 85 9.06 -1.64 7.60
C MET A 85 9.17 -2.95 6.80
N ASN A 86 9.63 -2.84 5.55
CA ASN A 86 9.79 -3.97 4.63
C ASN A 86 8.50 -4.75 4.33
N SER A 87 7.32 -4.20 4.61
CA SER A 87 6.03 -4.84 4.29
C SER A 87 5.53 -4.56 2.87
N ALA A 88 6.12 -3.60 2.16
CA ALA A 88 5.68 -3.25 0.82
C ALA A 88 6.12 -4.29 -0.22
N ASN A 89 5.22 -4.70 -1.09
CA ASN A 89 5.44 -5.67 -2.16
C ASN A 89 4.75 -5.20 -3.46
N GLY A 90 5.23 -5.69 -4.61
CA GLY A 90 4.72 -5.39 -5.94
C GLY A 90 5.61 -6.08 -6.98
N THR A 91 5.16 -7.20 -7.52
CA THR A 91 5.92 -7.96 -8.54
C THR A 91 6.21 -7.09 -9.75
N GLY A 92 7.47 -7.05 -10.18
CA GLY A 92 7.87 -6.25 -11.34
C GLY A 92 7.80 -4.74 -11.11
N ALA A 93 7.82 -4.28 -9.85
CA ALA A 93 7.82 -2.86 -9.52
C ALA A 93 9.07 -2.45 -8.74
N THR A 94 9.57 -1.25 -9.03
CA THR A 94 10.55 -0.57 -8.19
C THR A 94 9.83 0.16 -7.05
N ILE A 95 10.19 -0.14 -5.81
CA ILE A 95 9.55 0.42 -4.62
C ILE A 95 10.43 1.52 -4.01
N THR A 96 9.85 2.70 -3.82
CA THR A 96 10.47 3.85 -3.15
C THR A 96 9.51 4.42 -2.10
N TYR A 97 10.04 5.23 -1.20
CA TYR A 97 9.34 5.72 -0.03
C TYR A 97 9.58 7.20 0.15
N SER A 98 8.71 7.86 0.89
CA SER A 98 8.80 9.28 1.18
C SER A 98 8.52 9.58 2.65
N VAL A 99 9.27 10.53 3.22
CA VAL A 99 9.03 11.08 4.57
C VAL A 99 8.31 12.42 4.55
N ASP A 100 8.15 13.03 3.37
CA ASP A 100 7.53 14.34 3.16
C ASP A 100 6.33 14.30 2.19
N GLY A 101 6.06 13.13 1.60
CA GLY A 101 5.03 12.91 0.59
C GLY A 101 5.40 13.35 -0.84
N SER A 102 6.59 13.94 -1.05
CA SER A 102 6.97 14.57 -2.32
C SER A 102 8.27 14.02 -2.93
N GLN A 103 9.29 13.79 -2.11
CA GLN A 103 10.56 13.21 -2.51
C GLN A 103 10.58 11.72 -2.20
N PHE A 104 11.00 10.92 -3.17
CA PHE A 104 10.98 9.46 -3.07
C PHE A 104 12.36 8.89 -3.25
N ALA A 105 12.76 7.99 -2.34
CA ALA A 105 14.05 7.33 -2.34
C ALA A 105 13.92 5.88 -1.84
N PRO A 106 14.92 5.01 -2.07
CA PRO A 106 15.00 3.72 -1.40
C PRO A 106 14.96 3.87 0.13
N LEU A 107 14.36 2.89 0.82
CA LEU A 107 14.09 2.98 2.26
C LEU A 107 15.35 3.27 3.09
N GLY A 108 16.49 2.66 2.73
CA GLY A 108 17.77 2.83 3.43
C GLY A 108 18.45 4.19 3.20
N GLU A 109 17.97 5.00 2.26
CA GLU A 109 18.53 6.32 1.96
C GLU A 109 17.74 7.46 2.62
N LEU A 110 16.54 7.17 3.13
CA LEU A 110 15.68 8.16 3.76
C LEU A 110 16.25 8.63 5.08
N LYS A 111 16.21 9.95 5.27
CA LYS A 111 16.65 10.64 6.48
C LYS A 111 15.60 11.65 6.92
N VAL A 112 15.57 11.93 8.22
CA VAL A 112 14.74 12.98 8.82
C VAL A 112 15.57 13.87 9.72
N LEU A 113 15.18 15.14 9.82
CA LEU A 113 15.72 16.10 10.77
C LEU A 113 14.83 16.11 12.02
N GLU A 114 15.37 15.69 13.16
CA GLU A 114 14.66 15.69 14.45
C GLU A 114 15.53 16.37 15.50
N GLY A 115 14.98 17.39 16.18
CA GLY A 115 15.73 18.13 17.21
C GLY A 115 17.00 18.85 16.70
N GLY A 116 17.13 19.06 15.39
CA GLY A 116 18.33 19.63 14.76
C GLY A 116 19.37 18.60 14.32
N GLU A 117 19.15 17.31 14.57
CA GLU A 117 20.03 16.22 14.13
C GLU A 117 19.42 15.43 12.97
N VAL A 118 20.26 15.02 12.02
CA VAL A 118 19.84 14.18 10.90
C VAL A 118 20.04 12.71 11.27
N ARG A 119 18.97 11.92 11.21
CA ARG A 119 19.00 10.47 11.46
C ARG A 119 18.34 9.68 10.32
N PRO A 120 18.61 8.37 10.20
CA PRO A 120 17.84 7.50 9.32
C PRO A 120 16.34 7.55 9.65
N ALA A 121 15.50 7.48 8.61
CA ALA A 121 14.06 7.42 8.78
C ALA A 121 13.64 6.07 9.39
N GLY A 122 12.79 6.13 10.41
CA GLY A 122 12.11 4.98 11.00
C GLY A 122 10.70 4.81 10.46
N ALA A 123 10.02 3.77 10.95
CA ALA A 123 8.69 3.38 10.47
C ALA A 123 7.63 4.50 10.62
N ALA A 124 7.72 5.30 11.68
CA ALA A 124 6.79 6.42 11.95
C ALA A 124 7.02 7.64 11.05
N ASP A 125 8.19 7.72 10.42
CA ASP A 125 8.57 8.83 9.54
C ASP A 125 8.03 8.63 8.12
N ILE A 126 7.78 7.39 7.70
CA ILE A 126 7.28 7.06 6.36
C ILE A 126 5.87 7.62 6.18
N LYS A 127 5.69 8.46 5.17
CA LYS A 127 4.42 9.12 4.80
C LYS A 127 3.79 8.57 3.55
N SER A 128 4.59 8.08 2.60
CA SER A 128 4.08 7.50 1.36
C SER A 128 4.97 6.39 0.85
N ILE A 129 4.36 5.45 0.14
CA ILE A 129 5.02 4.40 -0.63
C ILE A 129 4.72 4.64 -2.11
N ARG A 130 5.70 4.40 -2.99
CA ARG A 130 5.59 4.49 -4.43
C ARG A 130 6.04 3.21 -5.08
N TRP A 131 5.24 2.71 -6.02
CA TRP A 131 5.60 1.64 -6.94
C TRP A 131 5.68 2.21 -8.35
N VAL A 132 6.78 1.96 -9.04
CA VAL A 132 6.91 2.21 -10.48
C VAL A 132 6.97 0.86 -11.17
N LEU A 133 5.99 0.56 -12.03
CA LEU A 133 6.02 -0.70 -12.79
C LEU A 133 7.18 -0.65 -13.79
N ASN A 134 7.98 -1.72 -13.81
CA ASN A 134 9.18 -1.79 -14.63
C ASN A 134 8.83 -2.06 -16.11
N ASP A 135 7.72 -2.76 -16.35
CA ASP A 135 7.22 -3.13 -17.67
C ASP A 135 5.95 -2.36 -18.03
N ALA A 136 5.66 -2.27 -19.33
CA ALA A 136 4.40 -1.74 -19.80
C ALA A 136 3.25 -2.68 -19.43
N LEU A 137 2.14 -2.11 -18.98
CA LEU A 137 0.92 -2.83 -18.67
C LEU A 137 0.10 -2.98 -19.95
N ALA A 138 0.02 -4.20 -20.50
CA ALA A 138 -0.80 -4.50 -21.67
C ALA A 138 -2.29 -4.19 -21.43
N THR A 139 -3.07 -4.05 -22.50
CA THR A 139 -4.53 -3.89 -22.44
C THR A 139 -5.16 -5.00 -21.60
N ASP A 140 -6.12 -4.64 -20.73
CA ASP A 140 -6.81 -5.52 -19.76
C ASP A 140 -5.89 -6.23 -18.75
N ALA A 141 -4.57 -5.99 -18.77
CA ALA A 141 -3.67 -6.57 -17.81
C ALA A 141 -3.85 -5.92 -16.43
N SER A 142 -3.74 -6.76 -15.41
CA SER A 142 -3.92 -6.37 -14.02
C SER A 142 -2.83 -6.92 -13.12
N GLY A 143 -2.62 -6.28 -11.98
CA GLY A 143 -1.78 -6.79 -10.90
C GLY A 143 -2.13 -6.14 -9.58
N ASN A 144 -1.32 -6.40 -8.56
CA ASN A 144 -1.47 -5.75 -7.27
C ASN A 144 -0.12 -5.34 -6.69
N VAL A 145 -0.17 -4.27 -5.89
CA VAL A 145 0.87 -3.87 -4.96
C VAL A 145 0.27 -3.81 -3.57
N GLU A 146 1.09 -4.00 -2.55
CA GLU A 146 0.61 -4.07 -1.17
C GLU A 146 1.59 -3.48 -0.18
N PHE A 147 1.10 -3.06 0.97
CA PHE A 147 1.92 -2.68 2.12
C PHE A 147 1.12 -2.90 3.40
N GLN A 148 1.80 -2.89 4.55
CA GLN A 148 1.15 -3.03 5.85
C GLN A 148 1.43 -1.84 6.77
N VAL A 149 0.49 -1.61 7.68
CA VAL A 149 0.58 -0.62 8.74
C VAL A 149 0.12 -1.24 10.06
N ARG A 150 0.50 -0.61 11.17
CA ARG A 150 -0.03 -0.88 12.49
C ARG A 150 -0.84 0.32 12.97
N VAL A 151 -2.06 0.06 13.43
CA VAL A 151 -2.95 1.10 13.96
C VAL A 151 -2.44 1.57 15.32
N LYS A 152 -2.44 2.89 15.55
CA LYS A 152 -2.02 3.52 16.82
C LYS A 152 -3.03 3.29 17.93
#